data_AF-A0A0X8RDL5-F1
#
_entry.id   AF-A0A0X8RDL5-F1
#
_cell.length_a   1.000
_cell.length_b   1.000
_cell.length_c   1.000
_cell.angle_alpha   90.00
_cell.angle_beta   90.00
_cell.angle_gamma   90.00
#
_symmetry.space_group_name_H-M   'P 1'
#
loop_
_entity.id
_entity.type
_entity.pdbx_description
1 polymer ?
#
loop_
_entity_poly.entity_id
_entity_poly.type
_entity_poly.pdbx_seq_one_letter_code
_entity_poly.pdbx_strand_id
1 'polypeptide(L)'
;MHLAAQVSLFVAVLAGFIALAHSETPRPEISDEALDSTLNDKRYLLRQLKCALGEAPCDPVGRRLKSLAPLVLRGSCPQCTPKESKQIQRVLAYVQKNYPKEWNKVLQQYSG
;
A
#
# COMPACT_ATOMS: atom_id res chain seq x y z
N MET A 1 24.75 42.54 19.76
CA MET A 1 24.28 41.56 20.78
C MET A 1 22.77 41.30 20.68
N HIS A 2 21.92 42.26 20.28
CA HIS A 2 20.47 42.06 20.11
C HIS A 2 20.04 41.20 18.89
N LEU A 3 20.85 41.15 17.83
CA LEU A 3 20.50 40.44 16.59
C LEU A 3 20.55 38.91 16.73
N ALA A 4 21.46 38.39 17.57
CA ALA A 4 21.59 36.95 17.82
C ALA A 4 20.39 36.36 18.58
N ALA A 5 19.77 37.13 19.48
CA ALA A 5 18.60 36.71 20.25
C ALA A 5 17.32 36.60 19.38
N GLN A 6 17.14 37.48 18.38
CA GLN A 6 16.02 37.42 17.44
C GLN A 6 16.11 36.21 16.49
N VAL A 7 17.31 35.85 16.06
CA VAL A 7 17.54 34.68 15.18
C VAL A 7 17.28 33.38 15.93
N SER A 8 17.69 33.28 17.19
CA SER A 8 17.42 32.09 18.02
C SER A 8 15.94 31.85 18.26
N LEU A 9 15.12 32.90 18.37
CA LEU A 9 13.68 32.76 18.62
C LEU A 9 12.91 32.22 17.39
N PHE A 10 13.29 32.63 16.19
CA PHE A 10 12.67 32.17 14.93
C PHE A 10 13.03 30.71 14.59
N VAL A 11 14.27 30.29 14.89
CA VAL A 11 14.72 28.91 14.67
C VAL A 11 13.99 27.93 15.60
N ALA A 12 13.71 28.32 16.85
CA ALA A 12 12.99 27.47 17.80
C ALA A 12 11.52 27.24 17.40
N VAL A 13 10.86 28.23 16.81
CA VAL A 13 9.46 28.12 16.36
C VAL A 13 9.34 27.28 15.09
N LEU A 14 10.31 27.36 14.17
CA LEU A 14 10.34 26.50 12.97
C LEU A 14 10.69 25.03 13.29
N ALA A 15 11.54 24.78 14.29
CA ALA A 15 11.87 23.43 14.73
C ALA A 15 10.71 22.70 15.42
N GLY A 16 9.76 23.46 16.02
CA GLY A 16 8.57 22.90 16.67
C GLY A 16 7.54 22.27 15.73
N PHE A 17 7.57 22.60 14.43
CA PHE A 17 6.62 22.08 13.43
C PHE A 17 7.10 20.86 12.65
N ILE A 18 8.37 20.48 12.73
CA ILE A 18 8.96 19.35 11.95
C ILE A 18 8.98 18.05 12.77
N ALA A 19 7.93 17.81 13.55
CA ALA A 19 7.66 16.50 14.13
C ALA A 19 6.35 15.94 13.57
N LEU A 20 6.22 15.92 12.24
CA LEU A 20 5.34 14.97 11.57
C LEU A 20 5.93 13.58 11.76
N ALA A 21 5.72 13.04 12.96
CA ALA A 21 5.97 11.65 13.27
C ALA A 21 5.24 10.81 12.21
N HIS A 22 6.00 10.07 11.41
CA HIS A 22 5.48 9.00 10.58
C HIS A 22 5.01 7.89 11.55
N SER A 23 3.82 8.06 12.12
CA SER A 23 3.22 7.03 12.96
C SER A 23 2.79 5.88 12.06
N GLU A 24 3.69 4.95 11.76
CA GLU A 24 3.31 3.61 11.31
C GLU A 24 2.53 2.97 12.46
N THR A 25 1.22 3.16 12.48
CA THR A 25 0.32 2.38 13.35
C THR A 25 0.62 0.91 13.09
N PRO A 26 0.95 0.10 14.12
CA PRO A 26 1.23 -1.32 13.94
C PRO A 26 0.09 -1.96 13.16
N ARG A 27 0.41 -2.46 11.96
CA ARG A 27 -0.58 -3.09 11.09
C ARG A 27 -0.81 -4.51 11.62
N PRO A 28 -2.07 -4.93 11.82
CA PRO A 28 -2.34 -6.30 12.25
C PRO A 28 -1.78 -7.26 11.20
N GLU A 29 -1.03 -8.25 11.66
CA GLU A 29 -0.53 -9.29 10.77
C GLU A 29 -1.68 -10.16 10.26
N ILE A 30 -1.63 -10.52 8.98
CA ILE A 30 -2.56 -11.45 8.36
C ILE A 30 -2.00 -12.88 8.52
N SER A 31 -2.80 -13.81 9.04
CA SER A 31 -2.43 -15.24 9.06
C SER A 31 -2.57 -15.85 7.66
N ASP A 32 -1.93 -16.99 7.41
CA ASP A 32 -2.02 -17.65 6.11
C ASP A 32 -3.43 -18.18 5.83
N GLU A 33 -4.16 -18.64 6.86
CA GLU A 33 -5.54 -19.11 6.75
C GLU A 33 -6.50 -17.97 6.40
N ALA A 34 -6.31 -16.79 7.02
CA ALA A 34 -7.09 -15.60 6.70
C ALA A 34 -6.82 -15.11 5.27
N LEU A 35 -5.56 -15.20 4.82
CA LEU A 35 -5.19 -14.92 3.43
C LEU A 35 -5.89 -15.88 2.48
N ASP A 36 -5.83 -17.18 2.74
CA ASP A 36 -6.42 -18.21 1.88
C ASP A 36 -7.95 -18.12 1.83
N SER A 37 -8.60 -17.81 2.97
CA SER A 37 -10.03 -17.52 3.00
C SER A 37 -10.38 -16.32 2.12
N THR A 38 -9.59 -15.25 2.19
CA THR A 38 -9.78 -14.05 1.37
C THR A 38 -9.55 -14.30 -0.12
N LEU A 39 -8.54 -15.09 -0.48
CA LEU A 39 -8.27 -15.46 -1.87
C LEU A 39 -9.39 -16.34 -2.45
N ASN A 40 -10.04 -17.15 -1.63
CA ASN A 40 -11.17 -17.97 -2.08
C ASN A 40 -12.50 -17.20 -2.11
N ASP A 41 -12.60 -16.02 -1.50
CA ASP A 41 -13.75 -15.13 -1.68
C ASP A 41 -13.66 -14.40 -3.03
N LYS A 42 -14.21 -15.06 -4.05
CA LYS A 42 -14.33 -14.53 -5.42
C LYS A 42 -15.02 -13.16 -5.48
N ARG A 43 -16.04 -12.93 -4.64
CA ARG A 43 -16.77 -11.66 -4.65
C ARG A 43 -15.89 -10.54 -4.12
N TYR A 44 -15.16 -10.80 -3.03
CA TYR A 44 -14.22 -9.85 -2.47
C TYR A 44 -13.07 -9.57 -3.43
N LEU A 45 -12.42 -10.60 -3.99
CA LEU A 45 -11.33 -10.41 -4.95
C LEU A 45 -11.75 -9.59 -6.17
N LEU A 46 -12.91 -9.88 -6.77
CA LEU A 46 -13.39 -9.10 -7.91
C LEU A 46 -13.64 -7.62 -7.54
N ARG A 47 -14.14 -7.33 -6.33
CA ARG A 47 -14.25 -5.94 -5.86
C ARG A 47 -12.88 -5.28 -5.72
N GLN A 48 -11.90 -5.98 -5.18
CA GLN A 48 -10.53 -5.45 -5.04
C GLN A 48 -9.86 -5.21 -6.39
N LEU A 49 -10.04 -6.12 -7.36
CA LEU A 49 -9.56 -5.94 -8.73
C LEU A 49 -10.22 -4.73 -9.41
N LYS A 50 -11.54 -4.59 -9.29
CA LYS A 50 -12.26 -3.40 -9.79
C LYS A 50 -11.77 -2.11 -9.12
N CYS A 51 -11.54 -2.12 -7.82
CA CYS A 51 -10.93 -1.00 -7.11
C CYS A 51 -9.54 -0.64 -7.68
N ALA A 52 -8.67 -1.65 -7.88
CA ALA A 52 -7.36 -1.45 -8.47
C ALA A 52 -7.44 -0.85 -9.88
N LEU A 53 -8.46 -1.21 -10.66
CA LEU A 53 -8.72 -0.66 -11.99
C LEU A 53 -9.47 0.68 -11.99
N GLY A 54 -9.91 1.17 -10.83
CA GLY A 54 -10.74 2.39 -10.74
C GLY A 54 -12.19 2.20 -11.18
N GLU A 55 -12.64 0.95 -11.36
CA GLU A 55 -14.00 0.58 -11.77
C GLU A 55 -14.98 0.48 -10.58
N ALA A 56 -14.48 0.54 -9.33
CA ALA A 56 -15.27 0.46 -8.10
C ALA A 56 -14.60 1.24 -6.95
N PRO A 57 -15.37 1.66 -5.91
CA PRO A 57 -14.79 2.25 -4.71
C PRO A 57 -13.91 1.24 -3.98
N CYS A 58 -12.82 1.74 -3.42
CA CYS A 58 -11.87 0.97 -2.64
C CYS A 58 -12.23 1.03 -1.15
N ASP A 59 -12.13 -0.10 -0.45
CA ASP A 59 -12.09 -0.13 1.02
C ASP A 59 -10.66 0.23 1.53
N PRO A 60 -10.41 0.31 2.84
CA PRO A 60 -9.08 0.66 3.36
C PRO A 60 -7.96 -0.26 2.84
N VAL A 61 -8.23 -1.57 2.72
CA VAL A 61 -7.27 -2.56 2.22
C VAL A 61 -6.98 -2.32 0.75
N GLY A 62 -8.02 -2.18 -0.07
CA GLY A 62 -7.93 -1.91 -1.49
C GLY A 62 -7.20 -0.61 -1.81
N ARG A 63 -7.42 0.45 -1.04
CA ARG A 63 -6.68 1.72 -1.19
C ARG A 63 -5.17 1.53 -0.97
N ARG A 64 -4.79 0.77 0.06
CA ARG A 64 -3.38 0.47 0.34
C ARG A 64 -2.76 -0.41 -0.75
N LEU A 65 -3.46 -1.45 -1.19
CA LEU A 65 -2.97 -2.32 -2.26
C LEU A 65 -2.81 -1.54 -3.57
N LYS A 66 -3.78 -0.68 -3.89
CA LYS A 66 -3.74 0.21 -5.04
C LYS A 66 -2.55 1.17 -5.01
N SER A 67 -2.23 1.75 -3.85
CA SER A 67 -1.07 2.64 -3.72
C SER A 67 0.27 1.91 -3.85
N LEU A 68 0.33 0.64 -3.45
CA LEU A 68 1.54 -0.18 -3.55
C LEU A 68 1.72 -0.87 -4.91
N ALA A 69 0.64 -1.05 -5.67
CA ALA A 69 0.63 -1.80 -6.93
C ALA A 69 1.75 -1.37 -7.91
N PRO A 70 2.03 -0.07 -8.16
CA PRO A 70 3.09 0.32 -9.10
C PRO A 70 4.50 -0.09 -8.66
N LEU A 71 4.76 -0.16 -7.35
CA LEU A 71 6.05 -0.57 -6.80
C LEU A 71 6.18 -2.09 -6.85
N VAL A 72 5.15 -2.77 -6.38
CA VAL A 72 5.08 -4.24 -6.30
C VAL A 72 5.22 -4.87 -7.68
N LEU A 73 4.54 -4.32 -8.69
CA LEU A 73 4.62 -4.81 -10.07
C LEU A 73 5.99 -4.58 -10.72
N ARG A 74 6.76 -3.58 -10.24
CA ARG A 74 8.16 -3.36 -10.63
C ARG A 74 9.15 -4.20 -9.82
N GLY A 75 8.67 -5.05 -8.91
CA GLY A 75 9.49 -5.95 -8.10
C GLY A 75 9.98 -5.37 -6.77
N SER A 76 9.37 -4.28 -6.27
CA SER A 76 9.78 -3.65 -5.01
C SER A 76 8.59 -3.36 -4.08
N CYS A 77 8.78 -3.52 -2.77
CA CYS A 77 7.87 -2.96 -1.78
C CYS A 77 8.65 -2.51 -0.54
N PRO A 78 9.14 -1.26 -0.51
CA PRO A 78 9.98 -0.77 0.59
C PRO A 78 9.23 -0.68 1.93
N GLN A 79 7.89 -0.61 1.88
CA GLN A 79 7.04 -0.53 3.07
C GLN A 79 6.48 -1.88 3.52
N CYS A 80 6.87 -2.99 2.88
CA CYS A 80 6.38 -4.32 3.20
C CYS A 80 7.33 -5.07 4.13
N THR A 81 6.78 -5.79 5.11
CA THR A 81 7.56 -6.78 5.88
C THR A 81 7.93 -8.00 5.00
N PRO A 82 8.88 -8.85 5.43
CA PRO A 82 9.17 -10.10 4.72
C PRO A 82 7.96 -11.02 4.57
N LYS A 83 7.07 -11.04 5.57
CA LYS A 83 5.81 -11.79 5.53
C LYS A 83 4.84 -11.21 4.52
N GLU A 84 4.61 -9.89 4.55
CA GLU A 84 3.75 -9.19 3.58
C GLU A 84 4.26 -9.40 2.15
N SER A 85 5.58 -9.37 1.93
CA SER A 85 6.19 -9.62 0.62
C SER A 85 5.86 -11.01 0.09
N LYS A 86 5.98 -12.06 0.92
CA LYS A 86 5.59 -13.42 0.53
C LYS A 86 4.10 -13.55 0.24
N GLN A 87 3.26 -12.91 1.05
CA GLN A 87 1.81 -12.93 0.87
C GLN A 87 1.39 -12.19 -0.40
N ILE A 88 2.02 -11.07 -0.73
CA ILE A 88 1.83 -10.35 -1.99
C ILE A 88 2.18 -11.26 -3.17
N GLN A 89 3.32 -11.95 -3.16
CA GLN A 89 3.68 -12.88 -4.23
C GLN A 89 2.64 -14.00 -4.41
N ARG A 90 2.11 -14.55 -3.31
CA ARG A 90 1.00 -15.52 -3.36
C ARG A 90 -0.25 -14.93 -4.01
N VAL A 91 -0.64 -13.71 -3.64
CA VAL A 91 -1.80 -13.01 -4.21
C VAL A 91 -1.60 -12.77 -5.71
N LEU A 92 -0.44 -12.28 -6.14
CA LEU A 92 -0.14 -12.06 -7.56
C LEU A 92 -0.23 -13.35 -8.36
N ALA A 93 0.41 -14.43 -7.88
CA ALA A 93 0.36 -15.74 -8.53
C ALA A 93 -1.08 -16.29 -8.61
N TYR A 94 -1.87 -16.11 -7.54
CA TYR A 94 -3.27 -16.53 -7.51
C TYR A 94 -4.13 -15.74 -8.52
N VAL A 95 -3.97 -14.42 -8.57
CA VAL A 95 -4.70 -13.55 -9.51
C VAL A 95 -4.31 -13.85 -10.95
N GLN A 96 -3.02 -14.00 -11.25
CA GLN A 96 -2.53 -14.36 -12.58
C GLN A 96 -3.11 -15.69 -13.07
N LYS A 97 -3.19 -16.69 -12.18
CA LYS A 97 -3.72 -18.02 -12.51
C LYS A 97 -5.23 -18.04 -12.69
N ASN A 98 -5.98 -17.39 -11.80
CA ASN A 98 -7.44 -17.55 -11.72
C ASN A 98 -8.24 -16.41 -12.37
N TYR A 99 -7.62 -15.23 -12.54
CA TYR A 99 -8.24 -14.02 -13.08
C TYR A 99 -7.35 -13.37 -14.16
N PRO A 100 -6.97 -14.11 -15.22
CA PRO A 100 -6.00 -13.64 -16.22
C PRO A 100 -6.48 -12.40 -16.99
N LYS A 101 -7.81 -12.24 -17.17
CA LYS A 101 -8.37 -11.07 -17.86
C LYS A 101 -8.19 -9.80 -17.03
N GLU A 102 -8.53 -9.86 -15.75
CA GLU A 102 -8.36 -8.77 -14.80
C GLU A 102 -6.87 -8.48 -14.56
N TRP A 103 -6.05 -9.53 -14.46
CA TRP A 103 -4.59 -9.39 -14.35
C TRP A 103 -4.00 -8.57 -15.50
N ASN A 104 -4.38 -8.88 -16.76
CA ASN A 104 -3.91 -8.12 -17.92
C ASN A 104 -4.33 -6.65 -17.87
N LYS A 105 -5.56 -6.36 -17.43
CA LYS A 105 -6.00 -4.97 -17.23
C LYS A 105 -5.17 -4.27 -16.15
N VAL A 106 -4.85 -4.96 -15.05
CA VAL A 106 -4.01 -4.40 -13.98
C VAL A 106 -2.63 -4.08 -14.52
N LEU A 107 -2.00 -4.97 -15.30
CA LEU A 107 -0.73 -4.67 -15.96
C LEU A 107 -0.87 -3.44 -16.86
N GLN A 108 -1.89 -3.35 -17.71
CA GLN A 108 -2.11 -2.17 -18.55
C GLN A 108 -2.28 -0.87 -17.74
N GLN A 109 -2.96 -0.94 -16.59
CA GLN A 109 -3.19 0.21 -15.70
C GLN A 109 -1.90 0.73 -15.04
N TYR A 110 -0.91 -0.12 -14.80
CA TYR A 110 0.27 0.20 -13.98
C TYR A 110 1.63 0.07 -14.69
N SER A 111 1.67 -0.47 -15.90
CA SER A 111 2.89 -0.59 -16.73
C SER A 111 3.26 0.69 -17.49
N GLY A 112 2.59 1.82 -17.20
CA GLY A 112 2.92 3.15 -17.70
C GLY A 112 4.05 3.83 -16.93
#